data_AF-A0A850Q3V7-F1
#
_entry.id   AF-A0A850Q3V7-F1
#
_cell.length_a   1.000
_cell.length_b   1.000
_cell.length_c   1.000
_cell.angle_alpha   90.00
_cell.angle_beta   90.00
_cell.angle_gamma   90.00
#
_symmetry.space_group_name_H-M   'P 1'
#
loop_
_entity.id
_entity.type
_entity.pdbx_description
1 polymer ?
#
loop_
_entity_poly.entity_id
_entity_poly.type
_entity_poly.pdbx_seq_one_letter_code
_entity_poly.pdbx_strand_id
1 'polypeptide(L)'
;MIQLKCNHCGNEFSAERNSAKYCSNSCKTLASRNKKAKEQKNKEDLLKQIEAEEQARIKKLEKEARRERNRINKELKAAQEKEVADRQAAIEREEREKEEAPLAEIKERELKAEKERVEKIEKEKAAAKQRENDRKASLARKAAAEREDRNRLQLFKVFLVFAGIHLIVQNVGQNDSNKPG
;
A
#
# COMPACT_ATOMS: atom_id res chain seq x y z
N MET A 1 33.92 9.89 -106.41
CA MET A 1 33.23 8.91 -105.53
C MET A 1 34.12 8.61 -104.34
N ILE A 2 33.54 8.45 -103.15
CA ILE A 2 34.26 8.20 -101.90
C ILE A 2 33.99 6.76 -101.47
N GLN A 3 35.02 6.01 -101.11
CA GLN A 3 34.89 4.66 -100.52
C GLN A 3 34.54 4.81 -99.03
N LEU A 4 33.41 4.23 -98.59
CA LEU A 4 32.94 4.25 -97.20
C LEU A 4 32.60 2.83 -96.74
N LYS A 5 32.65 2.58 -95.42
CA LYS A 5 32.25 1.30 -94.81
C LYS A 5 30.79 1.37 -94.34
N CYS A 6 29.97 0.39 -94.71
CA CYS A 6 28.56 0.34 -94.29
C CYS A 6 28.45 0.07 -92.77
N ASN A 7 27.74 0.92 -92.03
CA ASN A 7 27.56 0.74 -90.57
C ASN A 7 26.71 -0.46 -90.16
N HIS A 8 26.06 -1.13 -91.12
CA HIS A 8 25.23 -2.31 -90.85
C HIS A 8 25.97 -3.62 -91.10
N CYS A 9 26.44 -3.84 -92.34
CA CYS A 9 27.09 -5.09 -92.74
C CYS A 9 28.62 -5.03 -92.71
N GLY A 10 29.21 -3.84 -92.60
CA GLY A 10 30.67 -3.68 -92.60
C GLY A 10 31.33 -3.73 -93.98
N ASN A 11 30.59 -3.94 -95.08
CA ASN A 11 31.15 -3.95 -96.42
C ASN A 11 31.50 -2.54 -96.90
N GLU A 12 32.56 -2.42 -97.71
CA GLU A 12 32.93 -1.17 -98.38
C GLU A 12 32.02 -0.90 -99.59
N PHE A 13 31.66 0.37 -99.82
CA PHE A 13 30.84 0.80 -100.94
C PHE A 13 31.21 2.22 -101.39
N SER A 14 30.96 2.52 -102.66
CA SER A 14 31.20 3.86 -103.22
C SER A 14 29.97 4.76 -103.04
N ALA A 15 30.18 5.98 -102.57
CA ALA A 15 29.14 6.99 -102.37
C ALA A 15 29.51 8.33 -103.01
N GLU A 16 28.49 9.10 -103.39
CA GLU A 16 28.65 10.49 -103.86
C GLU A 16 28.86 11.49 -102.72
N ARG A 17 28.34 11.17 -101.52
CA ARG A 17 28.38 12.06 -100.34
C ARG A 17 29.05 11.36 -99.16
N ASN A 18 29.90 12.10 -98.43
CA ASN A 18 30.58 11.60 -97.22
C ASN A 18 29.62 11.30 -96.05
N SER A 19 28.36 11.75 -96.12
CA SER A 19 27.33 11.50 -95.11
C SER A 19 26.59 10.17 -95.28
N ALA A 20 26.86 9.41 -96.35
CA ALA A 20 26.23 8.11 -96.57
C ALA A 20 26.72 7.08 -95.54
N LYS A 21 25.80 6.43 -94.82
CA LYS A 21 26.12 5.48 -93.73
C LYS A 21 25.89 4.01 -94.09
N TYR A 22 25.18 3.73 -95.18
CA TYR A 22 24.72 2.39 -95.55
C TYR A 22 24.88 2.17 -97.05
N CYS A 23 25.30 0.96 -97.45
CA CYS A 23 25.48 0.60 -98.87
C CYS A 23 24.17 0.37 -99.63
N SER A 24 23.04 0.19 -98.92
CA SER A 24 21.73 -0.02 -99.53
C SER A 24 20.58 0.39 -98.59
N ASN A 25 19.39 0.59 -99.16
CA ASN A 25 18.17 0.84 -98.38
C ASN A 25 17.81 -0.33 -97.46
N SER A 26 18.12 -1.57 -97.86
CA SER A 26 17.93 -2.74 -97.00
C SER A 26 18.79 -2.66 -95.73
N CYS A 27 20.09 -2.34 -95.88
CA CYS A 27 21.00 -2.15 -94.74
C CYS A 27 20.53 -1.02 -93.81
N LYS A 28 20.02 0.09 -94.36
CA LYS A 28 19.45 1.19 -93.56
C LYS A 28 18.24 0.74 -92.73
N THR A 29 17.31 0.00 -93.34
CA THR A 29 16.10 -0.51 -92.66
C THR A 29 16.45 -1.52 -91.57
N LEU A 30 17.36 -2.45 -91.85
CA LEU A 30 17.80 -3.45 -90.86
C LEU A 30 18.54 -2.80 -89.69
N ALA A 31 19.43 -1.83 -89.94
CA ALA A 31 20.08 -1.07 -88.88
C ALA A 31 19.07 -0.33 -87.99
N SER A 32 18.05 0.30 -88.59
CA SER A 32 16.98 0.97 -87.84
C SER A 32 16.16 -0.01 -86.99
N ARG A 33 15.78 -1.17 -87.55
CA ARG A 33 15.07 -2.23 -86.81
C ARG A 33 15.90 -2.77 -85.65
N ASN A 34 17.18 -3.05 -85.87
CA ASN A 34 18.09 -3.53 -84.81
C ASN A 34 18.27 -2.50 -83.71
N LYS A 35 18.34 -1.20 -84.04
CA LYS A 35 18.39 -0.13 -83.03
C LYS A 35 17.12 -0.13 -82.17
N LYS A 36 15.94 -0.18 -82.80
CA LYS A 36 14.65 -0.24 -82.08
C LYS A 36 14.53 -1.49 -81.21
N ALA A 37 14.96 -2.65 -81.70
CA ALA A 37 14.96 -3.89 -80.93
C ALA A 37 15.87 -3.82 -79.71
N LYS A 38 17.08 -3.23 -79.85
CA LYS A 38 17.98 -2.98 -78.71
C LYS A 38 17.39 -2.00 -77.71
N GLU A 39 16.77 -0.91 -78.18
CA GLU A 39 16.08 0.06 -77.31
C GLU A 39 14.93 -0.59 -76.55
N GLN A 40 14.12 -1.44 -77.20
CA GLN A 40 13.05 -2.19 -76.56
C GLN A 40 13.59 -3.16 -75.51
N LYS A 41 14.65 -3.91 -75.84
CA LYS A 41 15.30 -4.82 -74.90
C LYS A 41 15.85 -4.08 -73.68
N ASN A 42 16.54 -2.95 -73.88
CA ASN A 42 17.05 -2.14 -72.77
C ASN A 42 15.92 -1.59 -71.89
N LYS A 43 14.79 -1.21 -72.47
CA LYS A 43 13.60 -0.79 -71.71
C LYS A 43 13.01 -1.94 -70.89
N GLU A 44 12.90 -3.12 -71.50
CA GLU A 44 12.43 -4.32 -70.81
C GLU A 44 13.35 -4.71 -69.65
N ASP A 45 14.67 -4.70 -69.88
CA ASP A 45 15.67 -4.98 -68.84
C ASP A 45 15.61 -3.95 -67.71
N LEU A 46 15.41 -2.67 -68.03
CA LEU A 46 15.24 -1.60 -67.04
C LEU A 46 13.96 -1.78 -66.21
N LEU A 47 12.84 -2.14 -66.84
CA LEU A 47 11.59 -2.43 -66.12
C LEU A 47 11.75 -3.60 -65.15
N LYS A 48 12.40 -4.70 -65.58
CA LYS A 48 12.70 -5.84 -64.71
C LYS A 48 13.59 -5.46 -63.53
N GLN A 49 14.56 -4.58 -63.72
CA GLN A 49 15.40 -4.07 -62.62
C GLN A 49 14.58 -3.27 -61.60
N ILE A 50 13.71 -2.38 -62.07
CA ILE A 50 12.84 -1.58 -61.20
C ILE A 50 11.89 -2.49 -60.41
N GLU A 51 11.24 -3.46 -61.07
CA GLU A 51 10.35 -4.41 -60.40
C GLU A 51 11.08 -5.24 -59.35
N ALA A 52 12.30 -5.70 -59.64
CA ALA A 52 13.11 -6.46 -58.69
C ALA A 52 13.52 -5.61 -57.47
N GLU A 53 13.88 -4.34 -57.69
CA GLU A 53 14.21 -3.41 -56.61
C GLU A 53 12.98 -3.10 -55.74
N GLU A 54 11.83 -2.86 -56.35
CA GLU A 54 10.57 -2.59 -55.65
C GLU A 54 10.13 -3.79 -54.81
N GLN A 55 10.22 -5.01 -55.35
CA GLN A 55 9.95 -6.23 -54.59
C GLN A 55 10.92 -6.41 -53.43
N ALA A 56 12.21 -6.11 -53.62
CA ALA A 56 13.19 -6.15 -52.54
C ALA A 56 12.88 -5.12 -51.43
N ARG A 57 12.43 -3.92 -51.82
CA ARG A 57 11.99 -2.88 -50.89
C ARG A 57 10.74 -3.29 -50.11
N ILE A 58 9.73 -3.85 -50.78
CA ILE A 58 8.51 -4.36 -50.13
C ILE A 58 8.86 -5.45 -49.11
N LYS A 59 9.68 -6.44 -49.48
CA LYS A 59 10.12 -7.51 -48.56
C LYS A 59 10.85 -6.97 -47.32
N LYS A 60 11.65 -5.91 -47.47
CA LYS A 60 12.30 -5.24 -46.32
C LYS A 60 11.27 -4.59 -45.40
N LEU A 61 10.32 -3.82 -45.96
CA LEU A 61 9.25 -3.17 -45.21
C LEU A 61 8.35 -4.19 -44.49
N GLU A 62 7.99 -5.30 -45.13
CA GLU A 62 7.21 -6.38 -44.51
C GLU A 62 7.95 -7.01 -43.32
N LYS A 63 9.26 -7.22 -43.44
CA LYS A 63 10.10 -7.75 -42.36
C LYS A 63 10.18 -6.78 -41.18
N GLU A 64 10.29 -5.48 -41.46
CA GLU A 64 10.27 -4.44 -40.43
C GLU A 64 8.91 -4.35 -39.74
N ALA A 65 7.82 -4.30 -40.51
CA ALA A 65 6.46 -4.31 -39.99
C ALA A 65 6.16 -5.55 -39.13
N ARG A 66 6.67 -6.72 -39.53
CA ARG A 66 6.56 -7.95 -38.73
C ARG A 66 7.30 -7.85 -37.39
N ARG A 67 8.51 -7.28 -37.40
CA ARG A 67 9.29 -7.07 -36.16
C ARG A 67 8.57 -6.09 -35.23
N GLU A 68 8.03 -5.02 -35.78
CA GLU A 68 7.32 -4.01 -35.00
C GLU A 68 6.02 -4.56 -34.42
N ARG A 69 5.23 -5.30 -35.21
CA ARG A 69 4.05 -6.03 -34.71
C ARG A 69 4.40 -6.96 -33.56
N ASN A 70 5.52 -7.69 -33.65
CA ASN A 70 5.95 -8.58 -32.58
C ASN A 70 6.37 -7.82 -31.32
N ARG A 71 6.98 -6.62 -31.44
CA ARG A 71 7.30 -5.75 -30.30
C ARG A 71 6.03 -5.27 -29.61
N ILE A 72 5.10 -4.70 -30.39
CA ILE A 72 3.80 -4.22 -29.88
C ILE A 72 3.04 -5.35 -29.18
N ASN A 73 2.98 -6.54 -29.78
CA ASN A 73 2.31 -7.69 -29.16
C ASN A 73 2.97 -8.11 -27.84
N LYS A 74 4.30 -8.06 -27.76
CA LYS A 74 5.03 -8.36 -26.52
C LYS A 74 4.74 -7.33 -25.44
N GLU A 75 4.75 -6.04 -25.78
CA GLU A 75 4.43 -4.94 -24.86
C GLU A 75 2.98 -5.00 -24.38
N LEU A 76 2.04 -5.26 -25.29
CA LEU A 76 0.63 -5.42 -24.97
C LEU A 76 0.41 -6.58 -23.98
N LYS A 77 1.07 -7.73 -24.22
CA LYS A 77 1.00 -8.87 -23.32
C LYS A 77 1.56 -8.54 -21.93
N ALA A 78 2.72 -7.88 -21.88
CA ALA A 78 3.32 -7.46 -20.60
C ALA A 78 2.44 -6.46 -19.84
N ALA A 79 1.78 -5.54 -20.54
CA ALA A 79 0.84 -4.59 -19.95
C ALA A 79 -0.40 -5.31 -19.38
N GLN A 80 -0.95 -6.29 -20.11
CA GLN A 80 -2.07 -7.10 -19.63
C GLN A 80 -1.70 -7.94 -18.40
N GLU A 81 -0.52 -8.56 -18.40
CA GLU A 81 -0.02 -9.33 -17.25
C GLU A 81 0.15 -8.43 -16.01
N LYS A 82 0.69 -7.21 -16.20
CA LYS A 82 0.81 -6.23 -15.13
C LYS A 82 -0.56 -5.79 -14.60
N GLU A 83 -1.52 -5.49 -15.48
CA GLU A 83 -2.87 -5.10 -15.07
C GLU A 83 -3.56 -6.19 -14.24
N VAL A 84 -3.43 -7.46 -14.65
CA VAL A 84 -3.96 -8.60 -13.90
C VAL A 84 -3.28 -8.73 -12.54
N ALA A 85 -1.95 -8.57 -12.48
CA ALA A 85 -1.21 -8.60 -11.22
C ALA A 85 -1.62 -7.47 -10.26
N ASP A 86 -1.78 -6.24 -10.78
CA ASP A 86 -2.20 -5.08 -10.00
C ASP A 86 -3.64 -5.27 -9.47
N ARG A 87 -4.55 -5.82 -10.28
CA ARG A 87 -5.91 -6.16 -9.85
C ARG A 87 -5.91 -7.24 -8.76
N GLN A 88 -5.11 -8.29 -8.92
CA GLN A 88 -5.01 -9.36 -7.92
C GLN A 88 -4.46 -8.82 -6.58
N ALA A 89 -3.43 -7.97 -6.63
CA ALA A 89 -2.87 -7.33 -5.45
C ALA A 89 -3.82 -6.33 -4.78
N ALA A 90 -4.79 -5.76 -5.52
CA ALA A 90 -5.85 -4.95 -4.96
C ALA A 90 -6.90 -5.80 -4.23
N ILE A 91 -7.32 -6.92 -4.84
CA ILE A 91 -8.25 -7.89 -4.22
C ILE A 91 -7.66 -8.41 -2.90
N GLU A 92 -6.39 -8.85 -2.90
CA GLU A 92 -5.72 -9.34 -1.68
C GLU A 92 -5.57 -8.27 -0.59
N ARG A 93 -5.49 -6.98 -0.95
CA ARG A 93 -5.49 -5.89 0.03
C ARG A 93 -6.88 -5.70 0.63
N GLU A 94 -7.91 -5.69 -0.21
CA GLU A 94 -9.29 -5.57 0.24
C GLU A 94 -9.72 -6.74 1.12
N GLU A 95 -9.32 -7.98 0.79
CA GLU A 95 -9.58 -9.16 1.60
C GLU A 95 -8.90 -9.06 2.97
N ARG A 96 -7.63 -8.63 3.03
CA ARG A 96 -6.94 -8.40 4.31
C ARG A 96 -7.62 -7.32 5.15
N GLU A 97 -8.03 -6.20 4.54
CA GLU A 97 -8.77 -5.15 5.24
C GLU A 97 -10.10 -5.66 5.81
N LYS A 98 -10.81 -6.50 5.05
CA LYS A 98 -12.06 -7.14 5.49
C LYS A 98 -11.84 -8.15 6.63
N GLU A 99 -10.71 -8.83 6.67
CA GLU A 99 -10.35 -9.76 7.76
C GLU A 99 -9.84 -9.03 9.02
N GLU A 100 -9.07 -7.96 8.84
CA GLU A 100 -8.49 -7.19 9.95
C GLU A 100 -9.52 -6.31 10.67
N ALA A 101 -10.52 -5.77 9.94
CA ALA A 101 -11.57 -4.93 10.52
C ALA A 101 -12.35 -5.59 11.68
N PRO A 102 -12.93 -6.81 11.54
CA PRO A 102 -13.64 -7.46 12.64
C PRO A 102 -12.70 -7.85 13.79
N LEU A 103 -11.45 -8.22 13.50
CA LEU A 103 -10.46 -8.53 14.53
C LEU A 103 -10.10 -7.29 15.36
N ALA A 104 -9.97 -6.13 14.72
CA ALA A 104 -9.76 -4.86 15.40
C ALA A 104 -10.95 -4.50 16.29
N GLU A 105 -12.18 -4.67 15.79
CA GLU A 105 -13.40 -4.42 16.56
C GLU A 105 -13.53 -5.37 17.77
N ILE A 106 -13.20 -6.65 17.61
CA ILE A 106 -13.18 -7.63 18.70
C ILE A 106 -12.17 -7.21 19.77
N LYS A 107 -10.94 -6.87 19.37
CA LYS A 107 -9.88 -6.43 20.32
C LYS A 107 -10.27 -5.15 21.06
N GLU A 108 -10.93 -4.21 20.40
CA GLU A 108 -11.40 -2.99 21.05
C GLU A 108 -12.49 -3.29 22.10
N ARG A 109 -13.44 -4.18 21.76
CA ARG A 109 -14.49 -4.64 22.70
C ARG A 109 -13.89 -5.38 23.89
N GLU A 110 -12.92 -6.26 23.67
CA GLU A 110 -12.21 -6.99 24.74
C GLU A 110 -11.46 -6.03 25.66
N LEU A 111 -10.71 -5.09 25.09
CA LEU A 111 -9.98 -4.08 25.86
C LEU A 111 -10.93 -3.19 26.69
N LYS A 112 -12.08 -2.83 26.13
CA LYS A 112 -13.12 -2.07 26.85
C LYS A 112 -13.71 -2.89 28.00
N ALA A 113 -14.07 -4.15 27.76
CA ALA A 113 -14.60 -5.04 28.79
C ALA A 113 -13.58 -5.31 29.91
N GLU A 114 -12.30 -5.41 29.58
CA GLU A 114 -11.23 -5.55 30.57
C GLU A 114 -11.10 -4.30 31.44
N LYS A 115 -11.12 -3.10 30.84
CA LYS A 115 -11.11 -1.83 31.58
C LYS A 115 -12.28 -1.71 32.55
N GLU A 116 -13.49 -2.06 32.10
CA GLU A 116 -14.70 -2.06 32.96
C GLU A 116 -14.58 -3.06 34.12
N ARG A 117 -13.99 -4.24 33.88
CA ARG A 117 -13.72 -5.24 34.94
C ARG A 117 -12.72 -4.72 35.96
N VAL A 118 -11.62 -4.10 35.50
CA VAL A 118 -10.60 -3.51 36.39
C VAL A 118 -11.22 -2.40 37.23
N GLU A 119 -11.97 -1.49 36.62
CA GLU A 119 -12.65 -0.40 37.33
C GLU A 119 -13.64 -0.93 38.38
N LYS A 120 -14.41 -1.98 38.05
CA LYS A 120 -15.32 -2.63 39.00
C LYS A 120 -14.55 -3.23 40.20
N ILE A 121 -13.45 -3.94 39.94
CA ILE A 121 -12.60 -4.51 40.99
C ILE A 121 -12.03 -3.41 41.89
N GLU A 122 -11.60 -2.28 41.32
CA GLU A 122 -11.08 -1.13 42.08
C GLU A 122 -12.17 -0.50 42.97
N LYS A 123 -13.39 -0.33 42.45
CA LYS A 123 -14.54 0.15 43.24
C LYS A 123 -14.89 -0.79 44.38
N GLU A 124 -14.90 -2.11 44.13
CA GLU A 124 -15.15 -3.12 45.17
C GLU A 124 -14.05 -3.11 46.25
N LYS A 125 -12.78 -3.00 45.85
CA LYS A 125 -11.65 -2.85 46.79
C LYS A 125 -11.77 -1.58 47.63
N ALA A 126 -12.14 -0.45 47.02
CA ALA A 126 -12.35 0.80 47.72
C ALA A 126 -13.52 0.70 48.72
N ALA A 127 -14.64 0.10 48.32
CA ALA A 127 -15.79 -0.13 49.20
C ALA A 127 -15.44 -1.09 50.35
N ALA A 128 -14.68 -2.15 50.09
CA ALA A 128 -14.22 -3.07 51.13
C ALA A 128 -13.30 -2.37 52.14
N LYS A 129 -12.35 -1.55 51.67
CA LYS A 129 -11.47 -0.74 52.51
C LYS A 129 -12.26 0.25 53.36
N GLN A 130 -13.28 0.90 52.80
CA GLN A 130 -14.16 1.79 53.54
C GLN A 130 -14.91 1.06 54.65
N ARG A 131 -15.52 -0.10 54.36
CA ARG A 131 -16.19 -0.95 55.35
C ARG A 131 -15.26 -1.39 56.48
N GLU A 132 -14.01 -1.73 56.16
CA GLU A 132 -13.00 -2.07 57.16
C GLU A 132 -12.68 -0.89 58.07
N ASN A 133 -12.51 0.31 57.50
CA ASN A 133 -12.30 1.54 58.26
C ASN A 133 -13.48 1.87 59.16
N ASP A 134 -14.71 1.75 58.66
CA ASP A 134 -15.94 1.97 59.44
C ASP A 134 -16.06 0.96 60.60
N ARG A 135 -15.71 -0.31 60.35
CA ARG A 135 -15.65 -1.35 61.40
C ARG A 135 -14.61 -1.03 62.46
N LYS A 136 -13.39 -0.62 62.06
CA LYS A 136 -12.33 -0.20 63.00
C LYS A 136 -12.77 1.02 63.82
N ALA A 137 -13.41 2.00 63.18
CA ALA A 137 -13.95 3.18 63.86
C ALA A 137 -15.06 2.80 64.86
N SER A 138 -15.97 1.89 64.51
CA SER A 138 -17.00 1.38 65.41
C SER A 138 -16.41 0.67 66.64
N LEU A 139 -15.41 -0.19 66.42
CA LEU A 139 -14.70 -0.88 67.52
C LEU A 139 -13.95 0.13 68.41
N ALA A 140 -13.32 1.15 67.83
CA ALA A 140 -12.65 2.20 68.59
C ALA A 140 -13.62 3.02 69.45
N ARG A 141 -14.81 3.35 68.91
CA ARG A 141 -15.87 4.03 69.68
C ARG A 141 -16.37 3.18 70.84
N LYS A 142 -16.60 1.88 70.63
CA LYS A 142 -16.97 0.94 71.70
C LYS A 142 -15.89 0.87 72.78
N ALA A 143 -14.63 0.71 72.39
CA ALA A 143 -13.51 0.68 73.33
C ALA A 143 -13.34 2.00 74.10
N ALA A 144 -13.61 3.15 73.46
CA ALA A 144 -13.60 4.45 74.12
C ALA A 144 -14.74 4.59 75.14
N ALA A 145 -15.96 4.16 74.80
CA ALA A 145 -17.09 4.13 75.73
C ALA A 145 -16.81 3.24 76.94
N GLU A 146 -16.28 2.02 76.74
CA GLU A 146 -15.87 1.13 77.84
C GLU A 146 -14.75 1.71 78.71
N ARG A 147 -13.87 2.54 78.16
CA ARG A 147 -12.87 3.28 78.94
C ARG A 147 -13.52 4.40 79.74
N GLU A 148 -14.46 5.13 79.16
CA GLU A 148 -15.21 6.17 79.87
C GLU A 148 -16.02 5.57 81.03
N ASP A 149 -16.72 4.46 80.81
CA ASP A 149 -17.46 3.75 81.85
C ASP A 149 -16.54 3.26 82.97
N ARG A 150 -15.36 2.70 82.62
CA ARG A 150 -14.33 2.35 83.61
C ARG A 150 -13.85 3.56 84.41
N ASN A 151 -13.61 4.69 83.75
CA ASN A 151 -13.20 5.92 84.40
C ASN A 151 -14.30 6.47 85.33
N ARG A 152 -15.58 6.42 84.90
CA ARG A 152 -16.74 6.75 85.74
C ARG A 152 -16.83 5.84 86.96
N LEU A 153 -16.64 4.53 86.78
CA LEU A 153 -16.64 3.57 87.88
C LEU A 153 -15.50 3.84 88.88
N GLN A 154 -14.31 4.20 88.39
CA GLN A 154 -13.16 4.59 89.22
C GLN A 154 -13.45 5.89 89.98
N LEU A 155 -13.98 6.93 89.31
CA LEU A 155 -14.41 8.17 89.96
C LEU A 155 -15.48 7.92 91.01
N PHE A 156 -16.46 7.05 90.74
CA PHE A 156 -17.49 6.68 91.70
C PHE A 156 -16.91 5.94 92.91
N LYS A 157 -15.95 5.03 92.71
CA LYS A 157 -15.21 4.39 93.81
C LYS A 157 -14.46 5.42 94.65
N VAL A 158 -13.77 6.36 94.02
CA VAL A 158 -13.09 7.46 94.72
C VAL A 158 -14.11 8.28 95.51
N PHE A 159 -15.24 8.65 94.90
CA PHE A 159 -16.32 9.38 95.56
C PHE A 159 -16.89 8.63 96.78
N LEU A 160 -17.13 7.33 96.67
CA LEU A 160 -17.59 6.50 97.80
C LEU A 160 -16.56 6.46 98.94
N VAL A 161 -15.26 6.39 98.63
CA VAL A 161 -14.20 6.49 99.64
C VAL A 161 -14.25 7.85 100.33
N PHE A 162 -14.36 8.95 99.58
CA PHE A 162 -14.48 10.30 100.15
C PHE A 162 -15.75 10.48 100.99
N ALA A 163 -16.90 9.98 100.53
CA ALA A 163 -18.16 10.04 101.26
C ALA A 163 -18.10 9.22 102.56
N GLY A 164 -17.47 8.04 102.52
CA GLY A 164 -17.20 7.23 103.71
C GLY A 164 -16.33 7.98 104.73
N ILE A 165 -15.27 8.65 104.29
CA ILE A 165 -14.44 9.50 105.15
C ILE A 165 -15.25 10.66 105.74
N HIS A 166 -16.10 11.33 104.95
CA HIS A 166 -16.92 12.45 105.42
C HIS A 166 -17.95 12.02 106.49
N LEU A 167 -18.58 10.85 106.33
CA LEU A 167 -19.46 10.27 107.34
C LEU A 167 -18.73 9.97 108.65
N ILE A 168 -17.48 9.50 108.58
CA ILE A 168 -16.62 9.30 109.76
C ILE A 168 -16.34 10.65 110.43
N VAL A 169 -16.01 11.70 109.68
CA VAL A 169 -15.74 13.04 110.22
C VAL A 169 -16.98 13.68 110.87
N GLN A 170 -18.17 13.53 110.28
CA GLN A 170 -19.41 14.06 110.85
C GLN A 170 -19.84 13.32 112.14
N ASN A 171 -19.61 12.00 112.22
CA ASN A 171 -19.86 11.24 113.45
C ASN A 171 -18.87 11.58 114.57
N VAL A 172 -17.66 12.05 114.24
CA VAL A 172 -16.69 12.53 115.24
C VAL A 172 -17.05 13.93 115.75
N GLY A 173 -17.81 14.73 114.98
CA GLY A 173 -18.20 16.10 115.34
C GLY A 173 -19.46 16.26 116.20
N GLN A 174 -20.25 15.20 116.44
CA GLN A 174 -21.48 15.28 117.25
C GLN A 174 -21.32 14.82 118.72
N ASN A 175 -20.10 14.51 119.16
CA ASN A 175 -19.85 14.09 120.55
C ASN A 175 -19.41 15.20 121.52
N ASP A 176 -19.48 16.49 121.14
CA ASP A 176 -19.05 17.61 122.00
C ASP A 176 -20.18 18.58 122.41
N SER A 177 -21.43 18.11 122.49
CA SER A 177 -22.53 18.83 123.17
C SER A 177 -22.96 18.12 124.46
N ASN A 178 -22.02 17.96 125.39
CA ASN A 178 -22.37 17.76 126.79
C ASN A 178 -21.28 18.39 127.70
N LYS A 179 -21.41 19.70 127.93
CA LYS A 179 -20.73 20.41 129.02
C LYS A 179 -21.77 21.20 129.81
N PRO A 180 -22.04 20.83 131.07
CA PRO A 180 -22.78 21.66 132.02
C PRO A 180 -21.81 22.62 132.71
N GLY A 181 -22.25 23.85 132.97
CA GLY A 181 -21.53 24.84 133.78
C GLY A 181 -21.55 26.23 133.17
#